data_AF-A0A0M2K191-F1
#
_entry.id   AF-A0A0M2K191-F1
#
_cell.length_a   1.000
_cell.length_b   1.000
_cell.length_c   1.000
_cell.angle_alpha   90.00
_cell.angle_beta   90.00
_cell.angle_gamma   90.00
#
_symmetry.space_group_name_H-M   'P 1'
#
loop_
_entity.id
_entity.type
_entity.pdbx_description
1 polymer ?
#
loop_
_entity_poly.entity_id
_entity_poly.type
_entity_poly.pdbx_seq_one_letter_code
_entity_poly.pdbx_strand_id
1 'polypeptide(L)'
;MPVLDPPVPAGPSAAIRDRLDDPRVADALTTLLEHADLLAVLVSGLDAFVRRGDDITANLTSALGDFKGQSVELSQLSASLSQLSGALVHAAPALTTLLKSPLTEPAGAEVIAALGEAMVSARQSTAPTPRGVRGLWKAVRGAAKDPDVTRGVVYLIEMARIFGRRV
;
A
#
# COMPACT_ATOMS: atom_id res chain seq x y z
N MET A 1 27.49 -74.42 -55.53
CA MET A 1 26.87 -73.12 -55.24
C MET A 1 27.37 -72.65 -53.88
N PRO A 2 27.97 -71.46 -53.75
CA PRO A 2 28.32 -70.90 -52.45
C PRO A 2 27.04 -70.44 -51.75
N VAL A 3 26.88 -70.83 -50.49
CA VAL A 3 25.80 -70.33 -49.62
C VAL A 3 26.17 -68.91 -49.23
N LEU A 4 25.37 -67.94 -49.69
CA LEU A 4 25.44 -66.56 -49.24
C LEU A 4 24.86 -66.52 -47.82
N ASP A 5 25.67 -66.17 -46.83
CA ASP A 5 25.16 -65.79 -45.51
C ASP A 5 24.24 -64.55 -45.67
N PRO A 6 23.07 -64.50 -45.02
CA PRO A 6 22.19 -63.35 -45.10
C PRO A 6 22.86 -62.13 -44.45
N PRO A 7 22.69 -60.91 -45.01
CA PRO A 7 23.23 -59.69 -44.40
C PRO A 7 22.57 -59.49 -43.05
N VAL A 8 23.36 -59.52 -41.98
CA VAL A 8 22.92 -59.15 -40.63
C VAL A 8 22.29 -57.75 -40.73
N PRO A 9 21.02 -57.55 -40.33
CA PRO A 9 20.42 -56.22 -40.36
C PRO A 9 21.30 -55.31 -39.52
N ALA A 10 21.70 -54.15 -40.09
CA ALA A 10 22.55 -53.17 -39.44
C ALA A 10 21.90 -52.74 -38.11
N GLY A 11 22.28 -53.44 -37.04
CA GLY A 11 21.78 -53.15 -35.71
C GLY A 11 22.32 -51.80 -35.25
N PRO A 12 21.75 -51.22 -34.19
CA PRO A 12 22.25 -49.98 -33.59
C PRO A 12 23.77 -50.03 -33.34
N SER A 13 24.30 -51.20 -32.99
CA SER A 13 25.73 -51.45 -32.79
C SER A 13 26.57 -51.35 -34.07
N ALA A 14 26.06 -51.75 -35.24
CA ALA A 14 26.76 -51.64 -36.51
C ALA A 14 26.88 -50.18 -36.97
N ALA A 15 25.82 -49.40 -36.80
CA ALA A 15 25.82 -47.97 -37.10
C ALA A 15 26.71 -47.15 -36.14
N ILE A 16 26.81 -47.58 -34.88
CA ILE A 16 27.76 -47.01 -33.92
C ILE A 16 29.20 -47.35 -34.34
N ARG A 17 29.45 -48.60 -34.75
CA ARG A 17 30.78 -49.06 -35.19
C ARG A 17 31.29 -48.29 -36.42
N ASP A 18 30.43 -48.10 -37.41
CA ASP A 18 30.73 -47.28 -38.62
C ASP A 18 31.06 -45.82 -38.27
N ARG A 19 30.45 -45.26 -37.21
CA ARG A 19 30.79 -43.92 -36.68
C ARG A 19 32.07 -43.89 -35.85
N LEU A 20 32.43 -44.99 -35.17
CA LEU A 20 33.69 -45.12 -34.44
C LEU A 20 34.89 -45.34 -35.37
N ASP A 21 34.66 -45.77 -36.61
CA ASP A 21 35.71 -45.87 -37.63
C ASP A 21 36.20 -44.47 -38.10
N ASP A 22 35.49 -43.39 -37.77
CA ASP A 22 35.99 -42.01 -37.95
C ASP A 22 37.00 -41.67 -36.83
N PRO A 23 38.28 -41.39 -37.18
CA PRO A 23 39.32 -41.11 -36.19
C PRO A 23 39.00 -39.90 -35.30
N ARG A 24 38.24 -38.91 -35.78
CA ARG A 24 37.87 -37.73 -34.97
C ARG A 24 36.83 -38.08 -33.90
N VAL A 25 35.90 -38.97 -34.23
CA VAL A 25 34.87 -39.43 -33.29
C VAL A 25 35.49 -40.34 -32.24
N ALA A 26 36.38 -41.24 -32.65
CA ALA A 26 37.13 -42.10 -31.73
C ALA A 26 37.98 -41.29 -30.74
N ASP A 27 38.67 -40.23 -31.20
CA ASP A 27 39.52 -39.39 -30.36
C ASP A 27 38.71 -38.52 -29.38
N ALA A 28 37.57 -37.96 -29.83
CA ALA A 28 36.66 -37.22 -28.96
C ALA A 28 36.00 -38.11 -27.90
N LEU A 29 35.62 -39.34 -28.26
CA LEU A 29 35.09 -40.33 -27.32
C LEU A 29 36.17 -40.78 -26.33
N THR A 30 37.39 -40.99 -26.79
CA THR A 30 38.54 -41.33 -25.92
C THR A 30 38.79 -40.20 -24.93
N THR A 31 38.82 -38.95 -25.38
CA THR A 31 38.98 -37.77 -24.51
C THR A 31 37.84 -37.63 -23.49
N LEU A 32 36.59 -37.86 -23.92
CA LEU A 32 35.42 -37.85 -23.01
C LEU A 32 35.46 -38.99 -21.99
N LEU A 33 35.92 -40.18 -22.40
CA LEU A 33 36.08 -41.34 -21.53
C LEU A 33 37.24 -41.15 -20.54
N GLU A 34 38.35 -40.55 -20.97
CA GLU A 34 39.48 -40.17 -20.11
C GLU A 34 39.08 -39.16 -19.04
N HIS A 35 38.14 -38.26 -19.37
CA HIS A 35 37.62 -37.25 -18.45
C HIS A 35 36.22 -37.58 -17.93
N ALA A 36 35.83 -38.86 -17.94
CA ALA A 36 34.49 -39.29 -17.53
C ALA A 36 34.15 -38.89 -16.08
N ASP A 37 35.16 -38.80 -15.21
CA ASP A 37 35.00 -38.32 -13.84
C ASP A 37 34.61 -36.83 -13.78
N LEU A 38 35.17 -35.98 -14.64
CA LEU A 38 34.77 -34.57 -14.76
C LEU A 38 33.34 -34.43 -15.28
N LEU A 39 32.90 -35.34 -16.16
CA LEU A 39 31.51 -35.38 -16.62
C LEU A 39 30.56 -35.75 -15.48
N ALA A 40 30.94 -36.71 -14.64
CA ALA A 40 30.14 -37.09 -13.47
C ALA A 40 30.02 -35.93 -12.46
N VAL A 41 31.11 -35.18 -12.23
CA VAL A 41 31.10 -33.97 -11.38
C VAL A 41 30.26 -32.85 -12.01
N LEU A 42 30.35 -32.63 -13.32
CA LEU A 42 29.54 -31.63 -14.03
C LEU A 42 28.05 -31.97 -13.99
N VAL A 43 27.69 -33.23 -14.21
CA VAL A 43 26.30 -33.69 -14.14
C VAL A 43 25.77 -33.56 -12.71
N SER A 44 26.56 -33.94 -11.71
CA SER A 44 26.18 -33.79 -10.29
C SER A 44 26.07 -32.32 -9.88
N GLY A 45 26.99 -31.48 -10.37
CA GLY A 45 26.99 -30.04 -10.14
C GLY A 45 25.82 -29.34 -10.83
N LEU A 46 25.45 -29.78 -12.02
CA LEU A 46 24.28 -29.29 -12.75
C LEU A 46 22.98 -29.72 -12.05
N ASP A 47 22.87 -30.95 -11.58
CA ASP A 47 21.71 -31.41 -10.80
C ASP A 47 21.55 -30.59 -9.51
N ALA A 48 22.65 -30.34 -8.80
CA ALA A 48 22.66 -29.47 -7.62
C ALA A 48 22.30 -28.01 -7.96
N PHE A 49 22.81 -27.47 -9.08
CA PHE A 49 22.50 -26.12 -9.53
C PHE A 49 21.04 -25.98 -9.98
N VAL A 50 20.47 -26.95 -10.69
CA VAL A 50 19.07 -26.95 -11.09
C VAL A 50 18.16 -27.01 -9.86
N ARG A 51 18.44 -27.93 -8.92
CA ARG A 51 17.70 -28.01 -7.65
C ARG A 51 17.77 -26.71 -6.85
N ARG A 52 18.92 -26.03 -6.85
CA ARG A 52 19.11 -24.78 -6.11
C ARG A 52 18.65 -23.53 -6.88
N GLY A 53 18.62 -23.61 -8.21
CA GLY A 53 18.24 -22.51 -9.09
C GLY A 53 16.79 -22.10 -8.90
N ASP A 54 15.91 -23.05 -8.61
CA ASP A 54 14.50 -22.78 -8.27
C ASP A 54 14.39 -21.92 -7.00
N ASP A 55 15.13 -22.28 -5.94
CA ASP A 55 15.17 -21.49 -4.70
C ASP A 55 15.75 -20.09 -4.93
N ILE A 56 16.84 -19.98 -5.70
CA ILE A 56 17.50 -18.69 -5.97
C ILE A 56 16.56 -17.77 -6.76
N THR A 57 15.87 -18.32 -7.77
CA THR A 57 14.93 -17.57 -8.61
C THR A 57 13.71 -17.11 -7.82
N ALA A 58 13.18 -17.96 -6.93
CA ALA A 58 12.08 -17.60 -6.05
C ALA A 58 12.47 -16.46 -5.09
N ASN A 59 13.65 -16.54 -4.47
CA ASN A 59 14.14 -15.49 -3.57
C ASN A 59 14.41 -14.16 -4.30
N LEU A 60 14.97 -14.21 -5.52
CA LEU A 60 15.23 -13.01 -6.31
C LEU A 60 13.93 -12.34 -6.78
N THR A 61 12.94 -13.14 -7.19
CA THR A 61 11.64 -12.63 -7.62
C THR A 61 10.86 -12.05 -6.44
N SER A 62 10.94 -12.67 -5.25
CA SER A 62 10.40 -12.11 -4.01
C SER A 62 11.06 -10.77 -3.68
N ALA A 63 12.39 -10.71 -3.65
CA ALA A 63 13.12 -9.48 -3.35
C ALA A 63 12.82 -8.35 -4.35
N LEU A 64 12.66 -8.68 -5.65
CA LEU A 64 12.26 -7.71 -6.66
C LEU A 64 10.80 -7.26 -6.50
N GLY A 65 9.91 -8.17 -6.11
CA GLY A 65 8.53 -7.88 -5.76
C GLY A 65 8.43 -6.94 -4.56
N ASP A 66 9.19 -7.21 -3.50
CA ASP A 66 9.24 -6.40 -2.28
C ASP A 66 9.79 -5.00 -2.56
N PHE A 67 10.87 -4.90 -3.35
CA PHE A 67 11.44 -3.60 -3.76
C PHE A 67 10.45 -2.78 -4.62
N LYS A 68 9.75 -3.45 -5.55
CA LYS A 68 8.69 -2.81 -6.33
C LYS A 68 7.52 -2.36 -5.44
N GLY A 69 7.14 -3.16 -4.46
CA GLY A 69 6.12 -2.79 -3.46
C GLY A 69 6.54 -1.56 -2.66
N GLN A 70 7.76 -1.56 -2.12
CA GLN A 70 8.30 -0.45 -1.34
C GLN A 70 8.43 0.85 -2.16
N SER A 71 8.86 0.75 -3.43
CA SER A 71 8.93 1.93 -4.31
C SER A 71 7.55 2.49 -4.65
N VAL A 72 6.54 1.63 -4.84
CA VAL A 72 5.15 2.06 -5.03
C VAL A 72 4.62 2.75 -3.76
N GLU A 73 4.82 2.17 -2.58
CA GLU A 73 4.42 2.82 -1.32
C GLU A 73 5.12 4.16 -1.11
N LEU A 74 6.43 4.24 -1.35
CA LEU A 74 7.18 5.49 -1.22
C LEU A 74 6.66 6.55 -2.22
N SER A 75 6.32 6.14 -3.44
CA SER A 75 5.73 7.04 -4.44
C SER A 75 4.35 7.55 -4.01
N GLN A 76 3.50 6.68 -3.44
CA GLN A 76 2.18 7.06 -2.92
C GLN A 76 2.30 7.99 -1.72
N LEU A 77 3.18 7.68 -0.77
CA LEU A 77 3.48 8.54 0.38
C LEU A 77 3.98 9.91 -0.07
N SER A 78 4.88 9.96 -1.05
CA SER A 78 5.38 11.22 -1.60
C SER A 78 4.27 12.03 -2.29
N ALA A 79 3.35 11.37 -2.98
CA ALA A 79 2.19 12.01 -3.62
C ALA A 79 1.23 12.56 -2.56
N SER A 80 0.91 11.79 -1.52
CA SER A 80 0.08 12.25 -0.40
C SER A 80 0.73 13.42 0.35
N LEU A 81 2.04 13.37 0.58
CA LEU A 81 2.77 14.46 1.22
C LEU A 81 2.78 15.71 0.34
N SER A 82 2.93 15.56 -0.98
CA SER A 82 2.88 16.67 -1.95
C SER A 82 1.49 17.28 -2.05
N GLN A 83 0.44 16.46 -1.98
CA GLN A 83 -0.94 16.93 -1.93
C GLN A 83 -1.22 17.67 -0.63
N LEU A 84 -0.79 17.12 0.51
CA LEU A 84 -0.96 17.74 1.81
C LEU A 84 -0.17 19.05 1.90
N SER A 85 1.07 19.08 1.40
CA SER A 85 1.89 20.29 1.37
C SER A 85 1.31 21.34 0.43
N GLY A 86 0.80 20.95 -0.73
CA GLY A 86 0.07 21.85 -1.64
C GLY A 86 -1.19 22.44 -0.98
N ALA A 87 -2.00 21.60 -0.35
CA ALA A 87 -3.17 22.04 0.39
C ALA A 87 -2.79 22.98 1.55
N LEU A 88 -1.71 22.67 2.27
CA LEU A 88 -1.21 23.48 3.38
C LEU A 88 -0.65 24.82 2.90
N VAL A 89 0.08 24.87 1.78
CA VAL A 89 0.57 26.13 1.18
C VAL A 89 -0.59 27.02 0.76
N HIS A 90 -1.64 26.44 0.18
CA HIS A 90 -2.86 27.19 -0.16
C HIS A 90 -3.65 27.63 1.07
N ALA A 91 -3.68 26.82 2.15
CA ALA A 91 -4.35 27.15 3.39
C ALA A 91 -3.52 28.05 4.31
N ALA A 92 -2.20 28.13 4.13
CA ALA A 92 -1.29 28.86 5.02
C ALA A 92 -1.65 30.34 5.20
N PRO A 93 -2.08 31.11 4.17
CA PRO A 93 -2.55 32.48 4.37
C PRO A 93 -3.81 32.55 5.24
N ALA A 94 -4.75 31.62 5.09
CA ALA A 94 -5.95 31.57 5.92
C ALA A 94 -5.61 31.15 7.36
N LEU A 95 -4.74 30.16 7.54
CA LEU A 95 -4.25 29.71 8.84
C LEU A 95 -3.46 30.81 9.55
N THR A 96 -2.60 31.54 8.86
CA THR A 96 -1.87 32.68 9.43
C THR A 96 -2.79 33.85 9.76
N THR A 97 -3.87 34.06 8.98
CA THR A 97 -4.91 35.03 9.32
C THR A 97 -5.68 34.61 10.57
N LEU A 98 -5.98 33.32 10.72
CA LEU A 98 -6.62 32.77 11.92
C LEU A 98 -5.69 32.83 13.15
N LEU A 99 -4.40 32.55 12.98
CA LEU A 99 -3.37 32.61 14.05
C LEU A 99 -3.01 34.04 14.46
N LYS A 100 -3.26 35.02 13.59
CA LYS A 100 -3.11 36.46 13.90
C LYS A 100 -4.44 37.12 14.26
N SER A 101 -5.52 36.35 14.26
CA SER A 101 -6.86 36.82 14.61
C SER A 101 -7.05 36.77 16.12
N PRO A 102 -8.00 37.56 16.66
CA PRO A 102 -8.44 37.48 18.05
C PRO A 102 -8.90 36.10 18.49
N LEU A 103 -9.11 35.14 17.58
CA LEU A 103 -9.38 33.73 17.91
C LEU A 103 -8.22 33.04 18.65
N THR A 104 -6.99 33.52 18.45
CA THR A 104 -5.77 32.99 19.08
C THR A 104 -5.40 33.72 20.37
N GLU A 105 -6.06 34.84 20.67
CA GLU A 105 -5.92 35.53 21.94
C GLU A 105 -6.61 34.74 23.05
N PRO A 106 -6.21 34.92 24.33
CA PRO A 106 -6.80 34.19 25.46
C PRO A 106 -8.34 34.24 25.48
N ALA A 107 -8.92 35.42 25.23
CA ALA A 107 -10.36 35.62 25.20
C ALA A 107 -11.06 34.86 24.04
N GLY A 108 -10.43 34.76 22.87
CA GLY A 108 -10.97 34.00 21.75
C GLY A 108 -10.88 32.48 21.97
N ALA A 109 -9.76 32.04 22.54
CA ALA A 109 -9.55 30.63 22.91
C ALA A 109 -10.57 30.17 23.97
N GLU A 110 -10.87 31.01 24.96
CA GLU A 110 -11.91 30.74 25.98
C GLU A 110 -13.29 30.53 25.35
N VAL A 111 -13.69 31.35 24.38
CA VAL A 111 -14.97 31.19 23.69
C VAL A 111 -15.03 29.89 22.88
N ILE A 112 -13.94 29.54 22.18
CA ILE A 112 -13.85 28.27 21.43
C ILE A 112 -13.90 27.08 22.39
N ALA A 113 -13.18 27.16 23.52
CA ALA A 113 -13.18 26.12 24.54
C ALA A 113 -14.57 25.94 25.16
N ALA A 114 -15.23 27.03 25.56
CA ALA A 114 -16.59 27.01 26.10
C ALA A 114 -17.61 26.44 25.08
N LEU A 115 -17.47 26.78 23.79
CA LEU A 115 -18.30 26.20 22.74
C LEU A 115 -18.05 24.69 22.58
N GLY A 116 -16.78 24.26 22.59
CA GLY A 116 -16.41 22.85 22.52
C GLY A 116 -16.94 22.04 23.70
N GLU A 117 -16.77 22.56 24.90
CA GLU A 117 -17.29 21.96 26.14
C GLU A 117 -18.81 21.84 26.11
N ALA A 118 -19.52 22.90 25.67
CA ALA A 118 -20.97 22.89 25.52
C ALA A 118 -21.44 21.84 24.50
N MET A 119 -20.75 21.70 23.35
CA MET A 119 -21.08 20.68 22.35
C MET A 119 -20.89 19.25 22.86
N VAL A 120 -19.79 18.99 23.56
CA VAL A 120 -19.50 17.67 24.15
C VAL A 120 -20.50 17.35 25.25
N SER A 121 -20.80 18.31 26.12
CA SER A 121 -21.78 18.17 27.21
C SER A 121 -23.20 17.97 26.68
N ALA A 122 -23.58 18.67 25.61
CA ALA A 122 -24.87 18.47 24.95
C ALA A 122 -25.01 17.07 24.34
N ARG A 123 -23.93 16.50 23.77
CA ARG A 123 -23.89 15.12 23.27
C ARG A 123 -24.08 14.09 24.37
N GLN A 124 -23.56 14.35 25.56
CA GLN A 124 -23.68 13.50 26.74
C GLN A 124 -25.03 13.68 27.46
N SER A 125 -25.70 14.79 27.22
CA SER A 125 -27.04 15.03 27.75
C SER A 125 -28.03 14.07 27.10
N THR A 126 -28.49 13.08 27.87
CA THR A 126 -29.53 12.13 27.48
C THR A 126 -30.91 12.79 27.54
N ALA A 127 -31.08 13.90 26.80
CA ALA A 127 -32.37 14.57 26.73
C ALA A 127 -33.37 13.62 26.02
N PRO A 128 -34.55 13.37 26.60
CA PRO A 128 -35.53 12.48 26.01
C PRO A 128 -35.98 13.04 24.66
N THR A 129 -35.94 12.21 23.60
CA THR A 129 -36.33 12.61 22.25
C THR A 129 -37.80 13.05 22.24
N PRO A 130 -38.12 14.29 21.83
CA PRO A 130 -39.50 14.75 21.77
C PRO A 130 -40.29 13.91 20.76
N ARG A 131 -41.40 13.30 21.21
CA ARG A 131 -42.27 12.52 20.32
C ARG A 131 -43.33 13.43 19.68
N GLY A 132 -43.29 13.53 18.35
CA GLY A 132 -44.26 14.26 17.53
C GLY A 132 -44.15 15.79 17.58
N VAL A 133 -44.86 16.47 16.69
CA VAL A 133 -44.79 17.93 16.47
C VAL A 133 -45.18 18.72 17.74
N ARG A 134 -46.16 18.23 18.50
CA ARG A 134 -46.56 18.82 19.80
C ARG A 134 -45.49 18.66 20.88
N GLY A 135 -44.78 17.53 20.91
CA GLY A 135 -43.68 17.28 21.83
C GLY A 135 -42.50 18.22 21.54
N LEU A 136 -42.16 18.39 20.27
CA LEU A 136 -41.15 19.35 19.82
C LEU A 136 -41.53 20.79 20.21
N TRP A 137 -42.77 21.21 19.95
CA TRP A 137 -43.26 22.54 20.33
C TRP A 137 -43.19 22.79 21.84
N LYS A 138 -43.49 21.78 22.67
CA LYS A 138 -43.37 21.88 24.12
C LYS A 138 -41.92 21.94 24.58
N ALA A 139 -41.02 21.18 23.96
CA ALA A 139 -39.58 21.22 24.25
C ALA A 139 -38.99 22.59 23.92
N VAL A 140 -39.30 23.15 22.75
CA VAL A 140 -38.86 24.50 22.33
C VAL A 140 -39.42 25.57 23.27
N ARG A 141 -40.72 25.52 23.60
CA ARG A 141 -41.33 26.46 24.54
C ARG A 141 -40.77 26.31 25.96
N GLY A 142 -40.42 25.10 26.37
CA GLY A 142 -39.76 24.81 27.65
C GLY A 142 -38.37 25.41 27.71
N ALA A 143 -37.55 25.18 26.68
CA ALA A 143 -36.22 25.77 26.54
C ALA A 143 -36.28 27.30 26.50
N ALA A 144 -37.27 27.89 25.84
CA ALA A 144 -37.45 29.35 25.81
C ALA A 144 -37.81 29.98 27.17
N LYS A 145 -38.22 29.18 28.17
CA LYS A 145 -38.43 29.66 29.55
C LYS A 145 -37.16 29.59 30.40
N ASP A 146 -36.13 28.90 29.90
CA ASP A 146 -34.86 28.80 30.56
C ASP A 146 -34.11 30.15 30.43
N PRO A 147 -33.73 30.78 31.55
CA PRO A 147 -32.99 32.05 31.52
C PRO A 147 -31.65 31.92 30.80
N ASP A 148 -30.99 30.75 30.84
CA ASP A 148 -29.68 30.56 30.22
C ASP A 148 -29.79 30.39 28.69
N VAL A 149 -30.84 29.73 28.21
CA VAL A 149 -31.17 29.68 26.77
C VAL A 149 -31.46 31.08 26.25
N THR A 150 -32.22 31.88 27.03
CA THR A 150 -32.55 33.25 26.64
C THR A 150 -31.29 34.12 26.55
N ARG A 151 -30.37 34.02 27.51
CA ARG A 151 -29.07 34.71 27.48
C ARG A 151 -28.24 34.34 26.25
N GLY A 152 -28.17 33.05 25.92
CA GLY A 152 -27.45 32.57 24.74
C GLY A 152 -28.03 33.13 23.43
N VAL A 153 -29.36 33.16 23.31
CA VAL A 153 -30.04 33.75 22.14
C VAL A 153 -29.78 35.25 22.02
N VAL A 154 -29.82 36.00 23.13
CA VAL A 154 -29.50 37.44 23.13
C VAL A 154 -28.06 37.68 22.67
N TYR A 155 -27.11 36.89 23.18
CA TYR A 155 -25.71 36.97 22.74
C TYR A 155 -25.55 36.73 21.23
N LEU A 156 -26.25 35.72 20.67
CA LEU A 156 -26.22 35.45 19.23
C LEU A 156 -26.78 36.62 18.41
N ILE A 157 -27.85 37.26 18.87
CA ILE A 157 -28.44 38.44 18.22
C ILE A 157 -27.46 39.61 18.24
N GLU A 158 -26.79 39.85 19.36
CA GLU A 158 -25.76 40.90 19.47
C GLU A 158 -24.55 40.62 18.57
N MET A 159 -24.08 39.38 18.54
CA MET A 159 -23.00 38.96 17.66
C MET A 159 -23.36 39.19 16.18
N ALA A 160 -24.57 38.80 15.77
CA ALA A 160 -25.08 39.04 14.42
C ALA A 160 -25.15 40.54 14.09
N ARG A 161 -25.56 41.38 15.06
CA ARG A 161 -25.62 42.84 14.91
C ARG A 161 -24.23 43.48 14.79
N ILE A 162 -23.23 42.98 15.52
CA ILE A 162 -21.85 43.47 15.43
C ILE A 162 -21.25 43.06 14.09
N PHE A 163 -21.46 41.81 13.67
CA PHE A 163 -20.97 41.29 12.40
C PHE A 163 -21.56 42.04 11.20
N GLY A 164 -22.88 42.21 11.15
CA GLY A 164 -23.56 42.91 10.06
C GLY A 164 -23.29 44.43 9.98
N ARG A 165 -22.62 45.02 10.99
CA ARG A 165 -22.09 46.39 10.89
C ARG A 165 -20.69 46.45 10.28
N ARG A 166 -19.96 45.34 10.24
CA ARG A 166 -18.56 45.27 9.77
C ARG A 166 -18.43 44.74 8.34
N VAL A 167 -19.43 44.02 7.84
CA VAL A 167 -19.56 43.53 6.46
C VAL A 167 -20.44 44.47 5.66
#